data_AF-E1ZL49-F1
#
_entry.id   AF-E1ZL49-F1
#
_cell.length_a   1.000
_cell.length_b   1.000
_cell.length_c   1.000
_cell.angle_alpha   90.00
_cell.angle_beta   90.00
_cell.angle_gamma   90.00
#
_symmetry.space_group_name_H-M   'P 1'
#
loop_
_entity.id
_entity.type
_entity.pdbx_description
1 polymer ?
#
loop_
_entity_poly.entity_id
_entity_poly.type
_entity_poly.pdbx_seq_one_letter_code
_entity_poly.pdbx_strand_id
1 'polypeptide(L)'
;MTSAGSEDEEAPLGREAFRTSSNLPAFTRRREHAIGRVAAVGFAASLVGELLAGIGPITQASSTEAGYLHYETGISYKWLYLALAALTGWGLLGAVLPGSPTYDPQNLRDADKRAVVVVNPLKNPRKFLVQNEVLVGRIAMAGFAGACVLEYLWGGEAPLAHLGLIQPGTQLTSAPWWVGGLVLLFLANGLGLFSALGDRSRDDDAY
;
A
#
# COMPACT_ATOMS: atom_id res chain seq x y z
N MET A 1 -24.51 -16.56 -45.47
CA MET A 1 -25.30 -16.52 -44.22
C MET A 1 -24.66 -17.48 -43.22
N THR A 2 -24.81 -17.20 -41.92
CA THR A 2 -24.14 -17.75 -40.70
C THR A 2 -22.70 -17.27 -40.48
N SER A 3 -22.49 -16.07 -39.92
CA SER A 3 -22.60 -15.66 -38.50
C SER A 3 -21.40 -16.16 -37.68
N ALA A 4 -20.39 -15.29 -37.56
CA ALA A 4 -19.38 -15.34 -36.51
C ALA A 4 -20.05 -14.95 -35.18
N GLY A 5 -19.81 -15.74 -34.15
CA GLY A 5 -20.27 -15.49 -32.79
C GLY A 5 -19.69 -14.20 -32.26
N SER A 6 -20.57 -13.27 -31.89
CA SER A 6 -20.28 -12.10 -31.08
C SER A 6 -19.78 -12.57 -29.72
N GLU A 7 -18.54 -12.21 -29.39
CA GLU A 7 -18.05 -12.25 -28.01
C GLU A 7 -18.94 -11.36 -27.16
N ASP A 8 -19.36 -11.90 -26.01
CA ASP A 8 -20.20 -11.24 -25.02
C ASP A 8 -19.55 -9.92 -24.55
N GLU A 9 -19.98 -8.83 -25.18
CA GLU A 9 -19.71 -7.48 -24.73
C GLU A 9 -20.59 -7.22 -23.49
N GLU A 10 -20.07 -7.55 -22.30
CA GLU A 10 -20.70 -7.19 -21.03
C GLU A 10 -20.88 -5.67 -20.98
N ALA A 11 -22.10 -5.22 -21.28
CA ALA A 11 -22.47 -3.82 -21.23
C ALA A 11 -22.28 -3.28 -19.80
N PRO A 12 -21.50 -2.21 -19.59
CA PRO A 12 -21.36 -1.62 -18.27
C PRO A 12 -22.72 -1.04 -17.84
N LEU A 13 -23.31 -1.62 -16.79
CA LEU A 13 -24.51 -1.08 -16.13
C LEU A 13 -24.30 0.39 -15.82
N GLY A 14 -25.16 1.25 -16.38
CA GLY A 14 -25.12 2.71 -16.24
C GLY A 14 -25.22 3.16 -14.79
N ARG A 15 -24.07 3.25 -14.12
CA ARG A 15 -23.92 3.87 -12.81
C ARG A 15 -23.49 5.31 -13.03
N GLU A 16 -24.22 6.25 -12.44
CA GLU A 16 -23.81 7.64 -12.40
C GLU A 16 -22.38 7.74 -11.83
N ALA A 17 -21.52 8.44 -12.56
CA ALA A 17 -20.18 8.79 -12.11
C ALA A 17 -20.23 9.41 -10.71
N PHE A 18 -19.50 8.81 -9.77
CA PHE A 18 -19.45 9.26 -8.38
C PHE A 18 -18.85 10.69 -8.32
N ARG A 19 -19.70 11.70 -8.11
CA ARG A 19 -19.27 13.09 -7.87
C ARG A 19 -18.99 13.30 -6.39
N THR A 20 -17.89 13.96 -6.08
CA THR A 20 -17.35 13.98 -4.72
C THR A 20 -17.20 15.41 -4.14
N SER A 21 -17.02 15.51 -2.82
CA SER A 21 -17.06 16.76 -2.03
C SER A 21 -15.79 17.60 -2.14
N SER A 22 -15.96 18.93 -2.26
CA SER A 22 -14.95 20.00 -2.42
C SER A 22 -13.79 20.04 -1.40
N ASN A 23 -13.93 19.39 -0.24
CA ASN A 23 -13.13 19.73 0.95
C ASN A 23 -11.88 18.85 1.19
N LEU A 24 -11.65 17.80 0.39
CA LEU A 24 -10.51 16.89 0.55
C LEU A 24 -9.82 16.65 -0.81
N PRO A 25 -8.48 16.80 -0.93
CA PRO A 25 -7.75 16.52 -2.17
C PRO A 25 -7.74 15.02 -2.52
N ALA A 26 -7.79 14.68 -3.81
CA ALA A 26 -7.71 13.30 -4.32
C ALA A 26 -6.36 12.92 -4.89
N PHE A 27 -5.97 11.67 -4.68
CA PHE A 27 -4.87 11.07 -5.40
C PHE A 27 -5.36 10.48 -6.73
N THR A 28 -4.65 10.79 -7.82
CA THR A 28 -4.79 10.05 -9.08
C THR A 28 -4.50 8.57 -8.83
N ARG A 29 -5.06 7.63 -9.61
CA ARG A 29 -4.70 6.20 -9.51
C ARG A 29 -3.18 5.99 -9.54
N ARG A 30 -2.47 6.72 -10.40
CA ARG A 30 -0.99 6.69 -10.45
C ARG A 30 -0.33 7.10 -9.14
N ARG A 31 -0.84 8.13 -8.45
CA ARG A 31 -0.32 8.56 -7.13
C ARG A 31 -0.66 7.55 -6.05
N GLU A 32 -1.86 6.97 -6.08
CA GLU A 32 -2.24 5.88 -5.15
C GLU A 32 -1.33 4.66 -5.31
N HIS A 33 -1.02 4.25 -6.54
CA HIS A 33 -0.04 3.18 -6.80
C HIS A 33 1.36 3.55 -6.30
N ALA A 34 1.84 4.77 -6.59
CA ALA A 34 3.17 5.19 -6.16
C ALA A 34 3.30 5.20 -4.62
N ILE A 35 2.34 5.79 -3.92
CA ILE A 35 2.34 5.85 -2.45
C ILE A 35 2.13 4.46 -1.86
N GLY A 36 1.22 3.67 -2.42
CA GLY A 36 0.96 2.29 -1.98
C GLY A 36 2.19 1.39 -2.13
N ARG A 37 2.97 1.54 -3.20
CA ARG A 37 4.23 0.81 -3.40
C ARG A 37 5.30 1.20 -2.41
N VAL A 38 5.47 2.50 -2.17
CA VAL A 38 6.42 3.00 -1.16
C VAL A 38 6.05 2.47 0.22
N ALA A 39 4.76 2.50 0.56
CA ALA A 39 4.27 1.93 1.82
C ALA A 39 4.48 0.42 1.92
N ALA A 40 4.26 -0.33 0.83
CA ALA A 40 4.50 -1.77 0.79
C ALA A 40 5.98 -2.11 1.03
N VAL A 41 6.92 -1.40 0.38
CA VAL A 41 8.35 -1.59 0.63
C VAL A 41 8.71 -1.22 2.08
N GLY A 42 8.24 -0.07 2.56
CA GLY A 42 8.50 0.37 3.94
C GLY A 42 7.98 -0.60 4.98
N PHE A 43 6.78 -1.15 4.78
CA PHE A 43 6.20 -2.13 5.68
C PHE A 43 6.90 -3.49 5.62
N ALA A 44 7.28 -3.94 4.41
CA ALA A 44 8.07 -5.15 4.26
C ALA A 44 9.42 -5.05 4.99
N ALA A 45 10.10 -3.90 4.83
CA ALA A 45 11.36 -3.63 5.52
C ALA A 45 11.19 -3.62 7.04
N SER A 46 10.12 -3.00 7.56
CA SER A 46 9.87 -2.99 9.00
C SER A 46 9.57 -4.37 9.57
N LEU A 47 8.79 -5.20 8.87
CA LEU A 47 8.52 -6.58 9.28
C LEU A 47 9.81 -7.41 9.35
N VAL A 48 10.71 -7.26 8.36
CA VAL A 48 12.01 -7.95 8.35
C VAL A 48 12.90 -7.46 9.49
N GLY A 49 13.04 -6.14 9.68
CA GLY A 49 13.87 -5.62 10.75
C GLY A 49 13.32 -5.95 12.14
N GLU A 50 12.00 -6.05 12.29
CA GLU A 50 11.39 -6.46 13.54
C GLU A 50 11.65 -7.93 13.84
N LEU A 51 11.56 -8.79 12.84
CA LEU A 51 11.89 -10.20 12.95
C LEU A 51 13.37 -10.42 13.32
N LEU A 52 14.28 -9.69 12.66
CA LEU A 52 15.72 -9.87 12.83
C LEU A 52 16.25 -9.22 14.12
N ALA A 53 15.80 -8.01 14.45
CA ALA A 53 16.35 -7.21 15.54
C ALA A 53 15.42 -7.10 16.76
N GLY A 54 14.12 -7.39 16.61
CA GLY A 54 13.13 -7.16 17.68
C GLY A 54 12.79 -5.70 17.91
N ILE A 55 13.12 -4.82 16.96
CA ILE A 55 12.97 -3.37 17.08
C ILE A 55 11.82 -2.93 16.18
N GLY A 56 10.99 -1.98 16.64
CA GLY A 56 9.85 -1.50 15.87
C GLY A 56 10.26 -0.66 14.64
N PRO A 57 9.33 -0.43 13.69
CA PRO A 57 9.60 0.34 12.46
C PRO A 57 10.28 1.69 12.69
N ILE A 58 9.87 2.44 13.71
CA ILE A 58 10.35 3.80 14.00
C ILE A 58 11.69 3.74 14.71
N THR A 59 11.83 2.85 15.67
CA THR A 59 13.09 2.65 16.37
C THR A 59 14.15 2.11 15.40
N GLN A 60 13.81 1.23 14.45
CA GLN A 60 14.70 0.83 13.35
C GLN A 60 15.16 2.04 12.52
N ALA A 61 14.23 2.91 12.11
CA ALA A 61 14.54 4.13 11.37
C ALA A 61 15.38 5.12 12.19
N SER A 62 15.27 5.05 13.53
CA SER A 62 16.01 5.90 14.46
C SER A 62 17.28 5.25 15.03
N SER A 63 17.54 3.95 14.83
CA SER A 63 18.65 3.20 15.47
C SER A 63 19.66 2.60 14.50
N THR A 64 19.27 2.32 13.26
CA THR A 64 20.12 1.63 12.27
C THR A 64 21.01 2.63 11.55
N GLU A 65 22.23 2.91 12.04
CA GLU A 65 23.18 3.94 11.54
C GLU A 65 22.63 5.38 11.37
N ALA A 66 21.33 5.59 11.58
CA ALA A 66 20.65 6.86 11.76
C ALA A 66 20.31 7.12 13.23
N GLY A 67 20.85 6.30 14.15
CA GLY A 67 21.04 6.65 15.56
C GLY A 67 21.52 8.09 15.71
N TYR A 68 22.45 8.44 14.83
CA TYR A 68 23.05 9.75 14.65
C TYR A 68 22.04 10.89 14.44
N LEU A 69 20.76 10.67 14.09
CA LEU A 69 19.84 11.80 13.87
C LEU A 69 19.59 12.62 15.15
N HIS A 70 19.37 11.99 16.32
CA HIS A 70 19.17 12.78 17.53
C HIS A 70 20.47 13.45 18.01
N TYR A 71 21.60 12.76 17.89
CA TYR A 71 22.87 13.23 18.44
C TYR A 71 23.76 14.01 17.45
N GLU A 72 23.53 13.91 16.14
CA GLU A 72 24.17 14.73 15.08
C GLU A 72 23.25 15.81 14.55
N THR A 73 21.92 15.60 14.45
CA THR A 73 20.99 16.61 13.91
C THR A 73 20.09 17.25 14.96
N GLY A 74 20.10 16.79 16.22
CA GLY A 74 19.31 17.36 17.31
C GLY A 74 17.80 17.13 17.20
N ILE A 75 17.33 16.35 16.23
CA ILE A 75 15.90 16.13 16.00
C ILE A 75 15.40 15.13 17.04
N SER A 76 14.44 15.53 17.87
CA SER A 76 13.82 14.61 18.83
C SER A 76 13.10 13.48 18.11
N TYR A 77 13.28 12.24 18.58
CA TYR A 77 12.56 11.08 18.07
C TYR A 77 11.04 11.32 18.02
N LYS A 78 10.48 12.09 18.95
CA LYS A 78 9.05 12.46 18.98
C LYS A 78 8.59 13.17 17.70
N TRP A 79 9.45 14.01 17.10
CA TRP A 79 9.14 14.67 15.83
C TRP A 79 9.20 13.71 14.65
N LEU A 80 10.10 12.72 14.70
CA LEU A 80 10.14 11.63 13.71
C LEU A 80 8.86 10.79 13.80
N TYR A 81 8.42 10.43 15.02
CA TYR A 81 7.12 9.78 15.28
C TYR A 81 5.97 10.58 14.67
N LEU A 82 5.91 11.88 14.92
CA LEU A 82 4.83 12.76 14.44
C LEU A 82 4.86 12.92 12.91
N ALA A 83 6.04 13.06 12.31
CA ALA A 83 6.19 13.20 10.87
C ALA A 83 5.85 11.90 10.12
N LEU A 84 6.31 10.75 10.60
CA LEU A 84 5.98 9.45 10.00
C LEU A 84 4.49 9.13 10.18
N ALA A 85 3.93 9.38 11.36
CA ALA A 85 2.50 9.19 11.62
C ALA A 85 1.64 10.15 10.78
N ALA A 86 2.06 11.40 10.59
CA ALA A 86 1.36 12.35 9.73
C ALA A 86 1.45 11.94 8.25
N LEU A 87 2.61 11.51 7.77
CA LEU A 87 2.80 11.06 6.38
C LEU A 87 1.97 9.80 6.09
N THR A 88 2.04 8.82 6.97
CA THR A 88 1.31 7.54 6.83
C THR A 88 -0.18 7.71 7.07
N GLY A 89 -0.58 8.54 8.05
CA GLY A 89 -1.97 8.90 8.32
C GLY A 89 -2.60 9.70 7.17
N TRP A 90 -1.86 10.63 6.57
CA TRP A 90 -2.31 11.33 5.37
C TRP A 90 -2.46 10.40 4.16
N GLY A 91 -1.51 9.48 3.96
CA GLY A 91 -1.62 8.42 2.97
C GLY A 91 -2.83 7.50 3.22
N LEU A 92 -3.11 7.17 4.49
CA LEU A 92 -4.24 6.34 4.89
C LEU A 92 -5.58 7.04 4.68
N LEU A 93 -5.68 8.35 4.93
CA LEU A 93 -6.87 9.13 4.58
C LEU A 93 -7.14 9.10 3.07
N GLY A 94 -6.09 9.22 2.25
CA GLY A 94 -6.20 9.02 0.80
C GLY A 94 -6.55 7.57 0.38
N ALA A 95 -6.15 6.58 1.18
CA ALA A 95 -6.41 5.16 0.94
C ALA A 95 -7.83 4.70 1.31
N VAL A 96 -8.35 5.19 2.45
CA VAL A 96 -9.65 4.79 3.03
C VAL A 96 -10.80 5.62 2.47
N LEU A 97 -10.52 6.80 1.93
CA LEU A 97 -11.49 7.65 1.24
C LEU A 97 -11.25 7.58 -0.28
N PRO A 98 -11.75 6.54 -0.98
CA PRO A 98 -11.51 6.31 -2.42
C PRO A 98 -12.14 7.37 -3.35
N GLY A 99 -12.65 8.46 -2.79
CA GLY A 99 -13.51 9.41 -3.47
C GLY A 99 -13.35 10.81 -2.94
N SER A 100 -12.14 11.32 -2.73
CA SER A 100 -11.94 12.76 -2.85
C SER A 100 -11.86 13.13 -4.34
N PRO A 101 -12.22 14.35 -4.78
CA PRO A 101 -11.95 14.86 -6.11
C PRO A 101 -10.75 15.80 -6.05
N THR A 102 -9.83 15.65 -6.98
CA THR A 102 -8.92 16.76 -7.31
C THR A 102 -9.54 17.44 -8.52
N TYR A 103 -9.58 18.77 -8.53
CA TYR A 103 -10.14 19.62 -9.59
C TYR A 103 -9.47 19.46 -10.96
N ASP A 104 -8.59 18.46 -11.13
CA ASP A 104 -7.92 18.14 -12.38
C ASP A 104 -8.83 17.24 -13.24
N PRO A 105 -9.10 17.61 -14.50
CA PRO A 105 -9.89 16.80 -15.43
C PRO A 105 -9.39 15.35 -15.58
N GLN A 106 -8.09 15.09 -15.41
CA GLN A 106 -7.52 13.74 -15.44
C GLN A 106 -7.98 12.88 -14.27
N ASN A 107 -8.18 13.48 -13.08
CA ASN A 107 -8.66 12.78 -11.89
C ASN A 107 -10.13 12.39 -12.00
N LEU A 108 -10.95 13.26 -12.61
CA LEU A 108 -12.36 12.96 -12.85
C LEU A 108 -12.51 11.80 -13.85
N ARG A 109 -11.73 11.82 -14.95
CA ARG A 109 -11.68 10.71 -15.91
C ARG A 109 -11.18 9.40 -15.30
N ASP A 110 -10.25 9.47 -14.36
CA ASP A 110 -9.74 8.31 -13.64
C ASP A 110 -10.77 7.75 -12.65
N ALA A 111 -11.50 8.63 -11.94
CA ALA A 111 -12.59 8.24 -11.04
C ALA A 111 -13.74 7.55 -11.79
N ASP A 112 -14.11 8.06 -12.97
CA ASP A 112 -15.15 7.48 -13.84
C ASP A 112 -14.78 6.06 -14.31
N LYS A 113 -13.48 5.75 -14.38
CA LYS A 113 -12.96 4.42 -14.76
C LYS A 113 -12.92 3.43 -13.59
N ARG A 114 -13.18 3.84 -12.33
CA ARG A 114 -13.12 2.97 -11.13
C ARG A 114 -14.33 2.03 -10.99
N ALA A 115 -14.93 1.60 -12.10
CA ALA A 115 -15.98 0.58 -12.05
C ALA A 115 -15.40 -0.70 -11.42
N VAL A 116 -16.03 -1.19 -10.35
CA VAL A 116 -15.67 -2.45 -9.69
C VAL A 116 -16.03 -3.60 -10.63
N VAL A 117 -15.12 -3.92 -11.55
CA VAL A 117 -15.21 -5.12 -12.38
C VAL A 117 -14.64 -6.27 -11.57
N VAL A 118 -15.51 -7.17 -11.12
CA VAL A 118 -15.10 -8.39 -10.41
C VAL A 118 -14.38 -9.30 -11.40
N VAL A 119 -13.04 -9.32 -11.34
CA VAL A 119 -12.24 -10.22 -12.17
C VAL A 119 -12.13 -11.57 -11.49
N ASN A 120 -12.50 -12.63 -12.21
CA ASN A 120 -12.31 -13.99 -11.73
C ASN A 120 -10.82 -14.35 -11.69
N PRO A 121 -10.27 -14.70 -10.52
CA PRO A 121 -8.83 -14.95 -10.36
C PRO A 121 -8.33 -16.19 -11.11
N LEU A 122 -9.20 -17.20 -11.31
CA LEU A 122 -8.82 -18.44 -11.99
C LEU A 122 -8.83 -18.27 -13.52
N LYS A 123 -9.74 -17.44 -14.04
CA LYS A 123 -9.83 -17.18 -15.49
C LYS A 123 -8.86 -16.11 -15.96
N ASN A 124 -8.61 -15.09 -15.14
CA ASN A 124 -7.81 -13.92 -15.49
C ASN A 124 -6.88 -13.50 -14.34
N PRO A 125 -5.90 -14.35 -13.95
CA PRO A 125 -5.06 -14.11 -12.78
C PRO A 125 -4.25 -12.81 -12.87
N ARG A 126 -3.78 -12.46 -14.07
CA ARG A 126 -3.02 -11.21 -14.30
C ARG A 126 -3.84 -9.96 -14.03
N LYS A 127 -5.05 -9.89 -14.58
CA LYS A 127 -5.97 -8.76 -14.36
C LYS A 127 -6.37 -8.64 -12.90
N PHE A 128 -6.58 -9.77 -12.21
CA PHE A 128 -6.86 -9.80 -10.77
C PHE A 128 -5.69 -9.21 -9.95
N LEU A 129 -4.44 -9.57 -10.25
CA LEU A 129 -3.28 -9.02 -9.53
C LEU A 129 -3.13 -7.51 -9.72
N VAL A 130 -3.30 -7.02 -10.96
CA VAL A 130 -3.22 -5.58 -11.27
C VAL A 130 -4.31 -4.80 -10.56
N GLN A 131 -5.56 -5.31 -10.55
CA GLN A 131 -6.66 -4.67 -9.84
C GLN A 131 -6.43 -4.60 -8.33
N ASN A 132 -5.86 -5.65 -7.75
CA ASN A 132 -5.59 -5.71 -6.32
C ASN A 132 -4.32 -4.99 -5.88
N GLU A 133 -3.50 -4.51 -6.81
CA GLU A 133 -2.25 -3.83 -6.47
C GLU A 133 -2.49 -2.60 -5.58
N VAL A 134 -3.51 -1.80 -5.89
CA VAL A 134 -3.91 -0.66 -5.07
C VAL A 134 -4.41 -1.14 -3.71
N LEU A 135 -5.24 -2.18 -3.68
CA LEU A 135 -5.77 -2.73 -2.43
C LEU A 135 -4.64 -3.19 -1.49
N VAL A 136 -3.66 -3.93 -2.02
CA VAL A 136 -2.48 -4.37 -1.26
C VAL A 136 -1.67 -3.17 -0.76
N GLY A 137 -1.48 -2.14 -1.58
CA GLY A 137 -0.83 -0.90 -1.17
C GLY A 137 -1.57 -0.17 -0.04
N ARG A 138 -2.91 -0.19 -0.04
CA ARG A 138 -3.73 0.38 1.05
C ARG A 138 -3.63 -0.42 2.34
N ILE A 139 -3.62 -1.75 2.25
CA ILE A 139 -3.39 -2.63 3.39
C ILE A 139 -1.99 -2.36 3.98
N ALA A 140 -0.97 -2.20 3.13
CA ALA A 140 0.38 -1.84 3.59
C ALA A 140 0.43 -0.48 4.28
N MET A 141 -0.24 0.55 3.73
CA MET A 141 -0.35 1.86 4.37
C MET A 141 -1.00 1.75 5.76
N ALA A 142 -2.11 1.03 5.87
CA ALA A 142 -2.82 0.84 7.13
C ALA A 142 -1.98 0.06 8.14
N GLY A 143 -1.36 -1.05 7.71
CA GLY A 143 -0.52 -1.90 8.55
C GLY A 143 0.71 -1.15 9.08
N PHE A 144 1.39 -0.41 8.22
CA PHE A 144 2.56 0.38 8.59
C PHE A 144 2.22 1.54 9.52
N ALA A 145 1.15 2.29 9.21
CA ALA A 145 0.66 3.35 10.09
C ALA A 145 0.26 2.80 11.47
N GLY A 146 -0.46 1.67 11.49
CA GLY A 146 -0.83 0.99 12.72
C GLY A 146 0.38 0.55 13.54
N ALA A 147 1.38 -0.05 12.89
CA ALA A 147 2.63 -0.45 13.54
C ALA A 147 3.35 0.75 14.18
N CYS A 148 3.44 1.87 13.46
CA CYS A 148 4.03 3.12 13.95
C CYS A 148 3.29 3.66 15.19
N VAL A 149 1.96 3.66 15.16
CA VAL A 149 1.13 4.13 16.28
C VAL A 149 1.26 3.20 17.48
N LEU A 150 1.22 1.88 17.26
CA LEU A 150 1.36 0.90 18.34
C LEU A 150 2.73 0.99 19.01
N GLU A 151 3.80 1.09 18.23
CA GLU A 151 5.15 1.30 18.76
C GLU A 151 5.24 2.56 19.62
N TYR A 152 4.61 3.67 19.18
CA TYR A 152 4.53 4.90 19.98
C TYR A 152 3.81 4.68 21.31
N LEU A 153 2.65 4.02 21.27
CA LEU A 153 1.83 3.74 22.45
C LEU A 153 2.51 2.77 23.41
N TRP A 154 3.36 1.88 22.90
CA TRP A 154 4.13 0.90 23.68
C TRP A 154 5.56 1.35 23.99
N GLY A 155 5.86 2.65 23.88
CA GLY A 155 7.13 3.20 24.35
C GLY A 155 8.35 2.75 23.54
N GLY A 156 8.18 2.42 22.26
CA GLY A 156 9.25 1.98 21.37
C GLY A 156 9.38 0.46 21.24
N GLU A 157 8.53 -0.32 21.92
CA GLU A 157 8.50 -1.76 21.74
C GLU A 157 7.90 -2.16 20.40
N ALA A 158 8.49 -3.19 19.79
CA ALA A 158 8.12 -3.59 18.44
C ALA A 158 6.75 -4.29 18.41
N PRO A 159 5.80 -3.89 17.53
CA PRO A 159 4.41 -4.29 17.69
C PRO A 159 4.10 -5.79 17.58
N LEU A 160 4.69 -6.49 16.61
CA LEU A 160 4.48 -7.92 16.42
C LEU A 160 5.23 -8.75 17.47
N ALA A 161 6.40 -8.30 17.91
CA ALA A 161 7.14 -8.93 19.00
C ALA A 161 6.39 -8.77 20.33
N HIS A 162 5.86 -7.57 20.60
CA HIS A 162 5.05 -7.28 21.79
C HIS A 162 3.77 -8.12 21.85
N LEU A 163 3.12 -8.34 20.70
CA LEU A 163 1.96 -9.23 20.59
C LEU A 163 2.31 -10.73 20.62
N GLY A 164 3.60 -11.08 20.70
CA GLY A 164 4.06 -12.47 20.69
C GLY A 164 3.82 -13.20 19.37
N LEU A 165 3.57 -12.46 18.28
CA LEU A 165 3.34 -13.03 16.95
C LEU A 165 4.63 -13.47 16.27
N ILE A 166 5.75 -12.85 16.64
CA ILE A 166 7.11 -13.19 16.19
C ILE A 166 8.07 -13.21 17.37
N GLN A 167 9.11 -14.02 17.26
CA GLN A 167 10.22 -14.02 18.21
C GLN A 167 11.36 -13.16 17.65
N PRO A 168 11.78 -12.09 18.34
CA PRO A 168 12.97 -11.32 18.00
C PRO A 168 14.21 -12.19 17.79
N GLY A 169 15.05 -11.84 16.81
CA GLY A 169 16.30 -12.56 16.54
C GLY A 169 16.11 -13.86 15.75
N THR A 170 14.91 -14.11 15.24
CA THR A 170 14.63 -15.30 14.42
C THR A 170 15.14 -15.07 12.99
N GLN A 171 15.85 -16.05 12.44
CA GLN A 171 16.25 -16.00 11.03
C GLN A 171 15.02 -16.04 10.12
N LEU A 172 15.09 -15.40 8.95
CA LEU A 172 13.96 -15.38 8.00
C LEU A 172 13.55 -16.79 7.55
N THR A 173 14.47 -17.75 7.57
CA THR A 173 14.24 -19.17 7.25
C THR A 173 13.44 -19.91 8.32
N SER A 174 13.55 -19.50 9.59
CA SER A 174 12.83 -20.09 10.72
C SER A 174 11.63 -19.25 11.17
N ALA A 175 11.38 -18.13 10.49
CA ALA A 175 10.21 -17.30 10.72
C ALA A 175 8.91 -18.04 10.38
N PRO A 176 7.78 -17.66 11.00
CA PRO A 176 6.48 -18.17 10.59
C PRO A 176 6.28 -17.93 9.08
N TRP A 177 5.83 -18.96 8.37
CA TRP A 177 5.70 -18.92 6.90
C TRP A 177 4.83 -17.75 6.40
N TRP A 178 3.85 -17.32 7.20
CA TRP A 178 2.98 -16.20 6.87
C TRP A 178 3.73 -14.85 6.87
N VAL A 179 4.76 -14.68 7.73
CA VAL A 179 5.62 -13.49 7.73
C VAL A 179 6.40 -13.42 6.43
N GLY A 180 7.03 -14.54 6.04
CA GLY A 180 7.73 -14.64 4.75
C GLY A 180 6.79 -14.38 3.57
N GLY A 181 5.57 -14.92 3.62
CA GLY A 181 4.53 -14.67 2.62
C GLY A 181 4.14 -13.19 2.51
N LEU A 182 3.93 -12.50 3.64
CA LEU A 182 3.61 -11.07 3.66
C LEU A 182 4.77 -10.21 3.15
N VAL A 183 6.00 -10.48 3.57
CA VAL A 183 7.20 -9.77 3.10
C VAL A 183 7.32 -9.90 1.58
N LEU A 184 7.19 -11.11 1.05
CA LEU A 184 7.24 -11.34 -0.40
C LEU A 184 6.09 -10.66 -1.14
N LEU A 185 4.88 -10.70 -0.59
CA LEU A 185 3.71 -10.05 -1.17
C LEU A 185 3.92 -8.53 -1.27
N PHE A 186 4.37 -7.90 -0.20
CA PHE A 186 4.59 -6.45 -0.15
C PHE A 186 5.79 -6.02 -0.99
N LEU A 187 6.87 -6.80 -1.05
CA LEU A 187 7.98 -6.53 -1.96
C LEU A 187 7.56 -6.67 -3.43
N ALA A 188 6.81 -7.73 -3.78
CA ALA A 188 6.29 -7.91 -5.12
C ALA A 188 5.36 -6.75 -5.54
N ASN A 189 4.48 -6.32 -4.63
CA ASN A 189 3.64 -5.15 -4.84
C ASN A 189 4.47 -3.87 -5.00
N GLY A 190 5.38 -3.61 -4.06
CA GLY A 190 6.23 -2.42 -4.00
C GLY A 190 7.14 -2.23 -5.21
N LEU A 191 7.70 -3.33 -5.72
CA LEU A 191 8.51 -3.34 -6.94
C LEU A 191 7.67 -3.27 -8.23
N GLY A 192 6.34 -3.23 -8.12
CA GLY A 192 5.42 -3.15 -9.25
C GLY A 192 5.33 -4.42 -10.07
N LEU A 193 5.61 -5.59 -9.47
CA LEU A 193 5.57 -6.88 -10.16
C LEU A 193 4.16 -7.19 -10.71
N PHE A 194 3.12 -6.76 -10.00
CA PHE A 194 1.73 -6.98 -10.43
C PHE A 194 1.42 -6.20 -11.72
N SER A 195 1.77 -4.92 -11.77
CA SER A 195 1.70 -4.11 -12.99
C SER A 195 2.61 -4.61 -14.11
N ALA A 196 3.80 -5.13 -13.80
CA ALA A 196 4.73 -5.66 -14.80
C ALA A 196 4.23 -6.96 -15.45
N LEU A 197 3.41 -7.74 -14.73
CA LEU A 197 2.74 -8.94 -15.22
C LEU A 197 1.43 -8.63 -15.96
N GLY A 198 0.94 -7.39 -15.84
CA GLY A 198 -0.22 -6.87 -16.55
C GLY A 198 0.13 -6.39 -17.96
N ASP A 199 -0.88 -6.39 -18.84
CA ASP A 199 -0.73 -5.83 -20.18
C ASP A 199 -0.70 -4.29 -20.10
N ARG A 200 0.45 -3.69 -20.41
CA ARG A 200 0.68 -2.24 -20.38
C ARG A 200 -0.15 -1.48 -21.42
N SER A 201 -0.58 -2.15 -22.49
CA SER A 201 -1.28 -1.50 -23.61
C SER A 201 -2.57 -0.78 -23.20
N ARG A 202 -3.23 -1.24 -22.11
CA ARG A 202 -4.47 -0.63 -21.62
C ARG A 202 -4.26 0.52 -20.63
N ASP A 203 -3.04 0.72 -20.14
CA ASP A 203 -2.68 1.94 -19.40
C ASP A 203 -2.39 3.11 -20.37
N ASP A 204 -1.98 2.81 -21.61
CA ASP A 204 -1.72 3.82 -22.65
C ASP A 204 -3.01 4.27 -23.37
N ASP A 205 -3.99 3.37 -23.56
CA ASP A 205 -5.32 3.72 -24.11
C ASP A 205 -6.21 4.54 -23.14
N ALA A 206 -5.66 4.90 -21.97
CA ALA A 206 -6.35 5.57 -20.88
C ALA A 206 -5.83 7.00 -20.59
N TYR A 207 -4.98 7.58 -21.45
CA TYR A 207 -4.52 8.97 -21.37
C TYR A 207 -5.22 9.89 -22.37
#